data_AF-M2YG06-F1
#
_entry.id   AF-M2YG06-F1
#
_cell.length_a   1.000
_cell.length_b   1.000
_cell.length_c   1.000
_cell.angle_alpha   90.00
_cell.angle_beta   90.00
_cell.angle_gamma   90.00
#
_symmetry.space_group_name_H-M   'P 1'
#
loop_
_entity.id
_entity.type
_entity.pdbx_description
1 polymer ?
#
loop_
_entity_poly.entity_id
_entity_poly.type
_entity_poly.pdbx_seq_one_letter_code
_entity_poly.pdbx_strand_id
1 'polypeptide(L)'
;MSDALHQALQAKRADLDYLHPYNVPLHLVPEAPVVPPRTDHRWIDFGDREAREWSRVLFLLPRQGHSATVMAAASSTWRFGRLPNLNNAPEVARAARALGHTPESAWEMLVTLIVMRQDQEHDPNVAYDLRVWALWIERMNHLADPITAARHCLKAVGQR
;
A
#
# COMPACT_ATOMS: atom_id res chain seq x y z
N MET A 1 -12.12 -17.63 -16.71
CA MET A 1 -12.18 -16.51 -15.75
C MET A 1 -10.91 -16.39 -14.91
N SER A 2 -10.32 -17.48 -14.39
CA SER A 2 -9.07 -17.42 -13.62
C SER A 2 -7.92 -16.74 -14.38
N ASP A 3 -7.70 -17.11 -15.65
CA ASP A 3 -6.56 -16.60 -16.42
C ASP A 3 -6.66 -15.10 -16.74
N ALA A 4 -7.87 -14.59 -16.99
CA ALA A 4 -8.10 -13.16 -17.24
C ALA A 4 -7.79 -12.30 -16.01
N LEU A 5 -8.15 -12.76 -14.80
CA LEU A 5 -7.82 -12.07 -13.56
C LEU A 5 -6.31 -12.10 -13.27
N HIS A 6 -5.64 -13.22 -13.54
CA HIS A 6 -4.20 -13.30 -13.40
C HIS A 6 -3.49 -12.37 -14.39
N GLN A 7 -3.96 -12.26 -15.63
CA GLN A 7 -3.43 -11.30 -16.61
C GLN A 7 -3.69 -9.85 -16.18
N ALA A 8 -4.88 -9.53 -15.68
CA ALA A 8 -5.21 -8.22 -15.14
C ALA A 8 -4.33 -7.86 -13.94
N LEU A 9 -4.05 -8.84 -13.07
CA LEU A 9 -3.13 -8.65 -11.95
C LEU A 9 -1.71 -8.32 -12.42
N GLN A 10 -1.17 -9.07 -13.37
CA GLN A 10 0.17 -8.79 -13.91
C GLN A 10 0.22 -7.42 -14.61
N ALA A 11 -0.82 -7.08 -15.39
CA ALA A 11 -0.92 -5.77 -16.02
C ALA A 11 -0.97 -4.65 -14.97
N LYS A 12 -1.70 -4.85 -13.87
CA LYS A 12 -1.82 -3.84 -12.82
C LYS A 12 -0.54 -3.68 -11.99
N ARG A 13 0.18 -4.77 -11.73
CA ARG A 13 1.51 -4.73 -11.14
C ARG A 13 2.47 -3.90 -11.99
N ALA A 14 2.49 -4.13 -13.31
CA ALA A 14 3.32 -3.35 -14.22
C ALA A 14 2.92 -1.87 -14.26
N ASP A 15 1.62 -1.56 -14.26
CA ASP A 15 1.10 -0.19 -14.20
C ASP A 15 1.52 0.52 -12.91
N LEU A 16 1.52 -0.19 -11.77
CA LEU A 16 1.85 0.37 -10.45
C LEU A 16 3.29 0.11 -10.00
N ASP A 17 4.17 -0.34 -10.90
CA ASP A 17 5.54 -0.73 -10.58
C ASP A 17 6.35 0.44 -9.98
N TYR A 18 6.07 1.67 -10.42
CA TYR A 18 6.67 2.88 -9.86
C TYR A 18 6.28 3.18 -8.40
N LEU A 19 5.19 2.57 -7.91
CA LEU A 19 4.77 2.62 -6.51
C LEU A 19 5.21 1.38 -5.71
N HIS A 20 5.87 0.42 -6.35
CA HIS A 20 6.45 -0.73 -5.67
C HIS A 20 7.44 -0.26 -4.60
N PRO A 21 7.40 -0.80 -3.36
CA PRO A 21 8.20 -0.30 -2.25
C PRO A 21 9.70 -0.30 -2.57
N TYR A 22 10.17 -1.25 -3.37
CA TYR A 22 11.60 -1.39 -3.71
C TYR A 22 12.05 -0.70 -5.00
N ASN A 23 11.15 -0.16 -5.84
CA ASN A 23 11.52 0.30 -7.18
C ASN A 23 11.93 1.77 -7.24
N VAL A 24 12.78 2.21 -6.31
CA VAL A 24 13.36 3.56 -6.38
C VAL A 24 14.88 3.53 -6.35
N PRO A 25 15.54 4.20 -7.32
CA PRO A 25 16.95 4.49 -7.24
C PRO A 25 17.17 5.45 -6.06
N LEU A 26 17.90 5.01 -5.04
CA LEU A 26 18.36 5.84 -3.93
C LEU A 26 19.35 6.95 -4.35
N HIS A 27 19.60 7.12 -5.66
CA HIS A 27 20.76 7.82 -6.21
C HIS A 27 20.47 9.05 -7.08
N LEU A 28 19.26 9.61 -7.05
CA LEU A 28 18.95 10.85 -7.80
C LEU A 28 18.67 12.07 -6.91
N VAL A 29 19.27 12.11 -5.72
CA VAL A 29 19.49 13.38 -5.02
C VAL A 29 21.01 13.51 -4.83
N PRO A 30 21.69 14.46 -5.51
CA PRO A 30 23.08 14.76 -5.19
C PRO A 30 23.11 15.15 -3.71
N GLU A 31 23.92 14.43 -2.92
CA GLU A 31 24.02 14.54 -1.44
C GLU A 31 22.74 15.09 -0.83
N ALA A 32 21.72 14.22 -0.65
CA ALA A 32 20.51 14.61 0.04
C ALA A 32 20.91 15.45 1.26
N PRO A 33 20.47 16.73 1.33
CA PRO A 33 20.88 17.60 2.42
C PRO A 33 20.61 16.84 3.71
N VAL A 34 21.59 16.78 4.62
CA VAL A 34 21.47 16.09 5.92
C VAL A 34 20.09 16.40 6.46
N VAL A 35 19.17 15.44 6.30
CA VAL A 35 17.78 15.67 6.68
C VAL A 35 17.86 15.75 8.18
N PRO A 36 17.56 16.91 8.81
CA PRO A 36 17.60 17.00 10.25
C PRO A 36 16.72 15.87 10.81
N PRO A 37 17.13 15.22 11.91
CA PRO A 37 16.38 14.12 12.48
C PRO A 37 14.91 14.51 12.57
N ARG A 38 14.03 13.67 12.02
CA ARG A 38 12.60 13.96 11.89
C ARG A 38 12.06 14.35 13.26
N THR A 39 11.71 15.63 13.42
CA THR A 39 11.04 16.13 14.63
C THR A 39 9.55 15.77 14.63
N ASP A 40 9.05 15.23 13.52
CA ASP A 40 7.67 14.78 13.39
C ASP A 40 7.52 13.42 14.08
N HIS A 41 7.06 13.45 15.33
CA HIS A 41 6.93 12.29 16.23
C HIS A 41 6.13 11.10 15.67
N ARG A 42 5.45 11.27 14.53
CA ARG A 42 4.48 10.30 14.00
C ARG A 42 5.10 9.11 13.27
N TRP A 43 6.29 9.25 12.69
CA TRP A 43 7.03 8.15 12.02
C TRP A 43 8.25 7.69 12.83
N ILE A 44 8.36 8.10 14.10
CA ILE A 44 9.53 7.87 14.94
C ILE A 44 9.90 6.39 15.12
N ASP A 45 8.91 5.50 14.98
CA ASP A 45 9.06 4.05 15.13
C ASP A 45 9.58 3.34 13.86
N PHE A 46 9.88 4.10 12.79
CA PHE A 46 10.27 3.58 11.48
C PHE A 46 11.61 4.16 11.03
N GLY A 47 12.44 3.31 10.43
CA GLY A 47 13.64 3.76 9.73
C GLY A 47 13.29 4.68 8.55
N ASP A 48 14.25 5.51 8.14
CA ASP A 48 14.02 6.52 7.10
C ASP A 48 13.54 5.91 5.78
N ARG A 49 14.15 4.77 5.42
CA ARG A 49 13.81 3.93 4.28
C ARG A 49 12.45 3.25 4.46
N GLU A 50 12.25 2.57 5.58
CA GLU A 50 11.02 1.81 5.87
C GLU A 50 9.78 2.71 5.83
N ALA A 51 9.86 3.91 6.40
CA ALA A 51 8.77 4.88 6.37
C ALA A 51 8.43 5.35 4.93
N ARG A 52 9.43 5.45 4.05
CA ARG A 52 9.21 5.79 2.63
C ARG A 52 8.56 4.62 1.89
N GLU A 53 8.97 3.39 2.18
CA GLU A 53 8.38 2.17 1.62
C GLU A 53 6.90 2.05 2.03
N TRP A 54 6.58 2.17 3.33
CA TRP A 54 5.19 2.20 3.81
C TRP A 54 4.36 3.33 3.19
N SER A 55 4.94 4.53 3.10
CA SER A 55 4.23 5.67 2.51
C SER A 55 3.82 5.39 1.06
N ARG A 56 4.69 4.78 0.24
CA ARG A 56 4.37 4.38 -1.16
C ARG A 56 3.18 3.45 -1.23
N VAL A 57 3.17 2.42 -0.39
CA VAL A 57 2.11 1.43 -0.37
C VAL A 57 0.78 2.08 0.01
N LEU A 58 0.79 2.94 1.02
CA LEU A 58 -0.42 3.59 1.52
C LEU A 58 -0.95 4.69 0.58
N PHE A 59 -0.18 5.14 -0.42
CA PHE A 59 -0.70 5.95 -1.53
C PHE A 59 -1.69 5.19 -2.41
N LEU A 60 -1.64 3.85 -2.43
CA LEU A 60 -2.59 3.04 -3.19
C LEU A 60 -3.98 2.98 -2.55
N LEU A 61 -4.11 3.37 -1.27
CA LEU A 61 -5.39 3.36 -0.61
C LEU A 61 -6.28 4.49 -1.17
N PRO A 62 -7.48 4.15 -1.71
CA PRO A 62 -8.36 5.15 -2.28
C PRO A 62 -8.83 6.13 -1.21
N ARG A 63 -8.69 7.43 -1.46
CA ARG A 63 -9.32 8.48 -0.63
C ARG A 63 -10.50 9.09 -1.37
N GLN A 64 -11.60 9.32 -0.65
CA GLN A 64 -12.81 9.98 -1.15
C GLN A 64 -12.48 11.26 -1.95
N GLY A 65 -13.12 11.40 -3.12
CA GLY A 65 -13.48 12.62 -3.89
C GLY A 65 -12.44 13.71 -4.19
N HIS A 66 -11.67 14.15 -3.20
CA HIS A 66 -10.77 15.30 -3.26
C HIS A 66 -9.29 14.90 -3.38
N SER A 67 -9.04 13.63 -3.71
CA SER A 67 -7.77 12.96 -3.45
C SER A 67 -6.72 13.11 -4.55
N ALA A 68 -7.08 13.31 -5.82
CA ALA A 68 -6.10 13.35 -6.91
C ALA A 68 -5.09 14.52 -6.78
N THR A 69 -5.57 15.74 -6.49
CA THR A 69 -4.71 16.93 -6.35
C THR A 69 -3.88 16.91 -5.07
N VAL A 70 -4.45 16.40 -3.98
CA VAL A 70 -3.73 16.23 -2.70
C VAL A 70 -2.69 15.11 -2.81
N MET A 71 -3.00 14.02 -3.53
CA MET A 71 -2.05 12.94 -3.79
C MET A 71 -0.95 13.36 -4.76
N ALA A 72 -1.25 14.17 -5.78
CA ALA A 72 -0.23 14.76 -6.66
C ALA A 72 0.68 15.74 -5.91
N ALA A 73 0.11 16.58 -5.03
CA ALA A 73 0.88 17.50 -4.18
C ALA A 73 1.73 16.74 -3.14
N ALA A 74 1.17 15.71 -2.51
CA ALA A 74 1.88 14.83 -1.58
C ALA A 74 2.97 14.01 -2.28
N SER A 75 2.72 13.54 -3.51
CA SER A 75 3.70 12.85 -4.36
C SER A 75 4.87 13.76 -4.76
N SER A 76 4.59 15.02 -5.11
CA SER A 76 5.63 16.04 -5.31
C SER A 76 6.41 16.30 -4.02
N THR A 77 5.73 16.51 -2.90
CA THR A 77 6.38 16.75 -1.60
C THR A 77 7.25 15.56 -1.15
N TRP A 78 6.81 14.35 -1.51
CA TRP A 78 7.49 13.07 -1.32
C TRP A 78 8.73 12.90 -2.21
N ARG A 79 8.65 13.31 -3.48
CA ARG A 79 9.77 13.34 -4.43
C ARG A 79 10.87 14.32 -4.01
N PHE A 80 10.51 15.38 -3.29
CA PHE A 80 11.43 16.45 -2.84
C PHE A 80 11.80 16.39 -1.35
N GLY A 81 11.55 15.26 -0.67
CA GLY A 81 12.31 14.91 0.54
C GLY A 81 11.56 14.90 1.87
N ARG A 82 10.26 15.24 1.93
CA ARG A 82 9.46 15.08 3.16
C ARG A 82 8.51 13.90 3.05
N LEU A 83 8.38 13.12 4.13
CA LEU A 83 7.33 12.11 4.20
C LEU A 83 5.98 12.81 4.19
N PRO A 84 5.02 12.34 3.38
CA PRO A 84 3.72 12.96 3.32
C PRO A 84 2.98 12.69 4.64
N ASN A 85 2.45 13.74 5.27
CA ASN A 85 1.58 13.61 6.43
C ASN A 85 0.16 13.25 5.96
N LEU A 86 0.03 12.06 5.37
CA LEU A 86 -1.26 11.51 4.95
C LEU A 86 -1.95 10.96 6.20
N ASN A 87 -3.07 11.57 6.60
CA ASN A 87 -4.00 11.14 7.65
C ASN A 87 -3.83 9.67 8.07
N ASN A 88 -3.19 9.46 9.22
CA ASN A 88 -3.08 8.16 9.91
C ASN A 88 -2.26 7.08 9.18
N ALA A 89 -1.57 7.40 8.08
CA ALA A 89 -0.67 6.46 7.41
C ALA A 89 0.37 5.80 8.35
N PRO A 90 1.01 6.52 9.30
CA PRO A 90 1.89 5.87 10.27
C PRO A 90 1.16 4.88 11.19
N GLU A 91 -0.10 5.14 11.54
CA GLU A 91 -0.90 4.26 12.40
C GLU A 91 -1.31 2.98 11.66
N VAL A 92 -1.72 3.11 10.39
CA VAL A 92 -2.00 1.97 9.51
C VAL A 92 -0.74 1.14 9.30
N ALA A 93 0.41 1.77 9.05
CA ALA A 93 1.70 1.08 8.93
C ALA A 93 2.06 0.33 10.21
N ARG A 94 1.85 0.92 11.40
CA ARG A 94 2.09 0.24 12.67
C ARG A 94 1.18 -0.97 12.86
N ALA A 95 -0.11 -0.81 12.60
CA ALA A 95 -1.09 -1.89 12.72
C ALA A 95 -0.75 -3.04 11.76
N ALA A 96 -0.45 -2.72 10.50
CA ALA A 96 -0.02 -3.70 9.51
C ALA A 96 1.28 -4.43 9.93
N ARG A 97 2.28 -3.68 10.41
CA ARG A 97 3.54 -4.26 10.92
C ARG A 97 3.29 -5.18 12.12
N ALA A 98 2.41 -4.80 13.03
CA ALA A 98 2.03 -5.63 14.18
C ALA A 98 1.32 -6.93 13.77
N LEU A 99 0.64 -6.93 12.62
CA LEU A 99 0.04 -8.11 12.00
C LEU A 99 1.03 -8.95 11.16
N GLY A 100 2.30 -8.53 11.08
CA GLY A 100 3.34 -9.24 10.34
C GLY A 100 3.48 -8.83 8.87
N HIS A 101 2.83 -7.75 8.43
CA HIS A 101 3.05 -7.25 7.08
C HIS A 101 4.40 -6.54 6.93
N THR A 102 5.03 -6.81 5.78
CA THR A 102 6.05 -5.93 5.18
C THR A 102 5.39 -4.97 4.18
N PRO A 103 6.06 -3.86 3.80
CA PRO A 103 5.60 -3.02 2.71
C PRO A 103 5.32 -3.81 1.43
N GLU A 104 6.18 -4.79 1.08
CA GLU A 104 5.99 -5.70 -0.05
C GLU A 104 4.65 -6.45 0.03
N SER A 105 4.40 -7.12 1.15
CA SER A 105 3.20 -7.93 1.34
C SER A 105 1.92 -7.08 1.29
N ALA A 106 2.01 -5.84 1.79
CA ALA A 106 0.92 -4.89 1.78
C ALA A 106 0.68 -4.33 0.37
N TRP A 107 1.73 -4.06 -0.40
CA TRP A 107 1.62 -3.67 -1.81
C TRP A 107 0.92 -4.75 -2.62
N GLU A 108 1.37 -5.99 -2.49
CA GLU A 108 0.81 -7.14 -3.21
C GLU A 108 -0.67 -7.36 -2.88
N MET A 109 -1.04 -7.21 -1.60
CA MET A 109 -2.44 -7.22 -1.17
C MET A 109 -3.25 -6.11 -1.84
N LEU A 110 -2.79 -4.86 -1.77
CA LEU A 110 -3.54 -3.71 -2.27
C LEU A 110 -3.71 -3.75 -3.79
N VAL A 111 -2.66 -4.11 -4.54
CA VAL A 111 -2.75 -4.29 -6.00
C VAL A 111 -3.77 -5.38 -6.35
N THR A 112 -3.72 -6.51 -5.64
CA THR A 112 -4.66 -7.60 -5.86
C THR A 112 -6.09 -7.19 -5.55
N LEU A 113 -6.32 -6.48 -4.44
CA LEU A 113 -7.63 -5.95 -4.09
C LEU A 113 -8.13 -4.93 -5.12
N ILE A 114 -7.27 -4.07 -5.67
CA ILE A 114 -7.66 -3.13 -6.74
C ILE A 114 -8.22 -3.89 -7.95
N VAL A 115 -7.53 -4.93 -8.40
CA VAL A 115 -7.94 -5.75 -9.55
C VAL A 115 -9.25 -6.48 -9.24
N MET A 116 -9.36 -7.09 -8.07
CA MET A 116 -10.57 -7.80 -7.63
C MET A 116 -11.80 -6.90 -7.52
N ARG A 117 -11.62 -5.58 -7.42
CA ARG A 117 -12.70 -4.61 -7.24
C ARG A 117 -13.17 -3.96 -8.54
N GLN A 118 -12.43 -4.10 -9.65
CA GLN A 118 -12.82 -3.51 -10.92
C GLN A 118 -14.15 -4.08 -11.47
N ASP A 119 -14.57 -5.25 -10.98
CA ASP A 119 -15.79 -5.93 -11.42
C ASP A 119 -17.00 -5.75 -10.48
N GLN A 120 -16.88 -5.07 -9.33
CA GLN A 120 -17.91 -5.09 -8.27
C GLN A 120 -17.98 -3.79 -7.45
N GLU A 121 -19.20 -3.34 -7.09
CA GLU A 121 -19.46 -2.23 -6.15
C GLU A 121 -19.01 -2.61 -4.74
N HIS A 122 -17.74 -2.38 -4.45
CA HIS A 122 -17.14 -2.65 -3.15
C HIS A 122 -16.98 -1.38 -2.32
N ASP A 123 -17.20 -1.47 -1.01
CA ASP A 123 -16.95 -0.35 -0.08
C ASP A 123 -15.50 0.13 -0.18
N PRO A 124 -15.21 1.36 -0.66
CA PRO A 124 -13.83 1.88 -0.85
C PRO A 124 -12.95 1.68 0.37
N ASN A 125 -13.54 1.64 1.56
CA ASN A 125 -12.84 1.52 2.84
C ASN A 125 -12.42 0.09 3.20
N VAL A 126 -12.79 -0.95 2.43
CA VAL A 126 -12.43 -2.34 2.73
C VAL A 126 -10.91 -2.56 2.84
N ALA A 127 -10.13 -1.78 2.08
CA ALA A 127 -8.66 -1.84 2.14
C ALA A 127 -8.08 -1.27 3.45
N TYR A 128 -8.89 -0.61 4.28
CA TYR A 128 -8.53 -0.15 5.62
C TYR A 128 -8.99 -1.12 6.72
N ASP A 129 -9.76 -2.16 6.39
CA ASP A 129 -10.27 -3.11 7.38
C ASP A 129 -9.16 -4.07 7.83
N LEU A 130 -8.69 -3.95 9.06
CA LEU A 130 -7.61 -4.78 9.61
C LEU A 130 -7.90 -6.29 9.56
N ARG A 131 -9.16 -6.70 9.46
CA ARG A 131 -9.52 -8.12 9.27
C ARG A 131 -9.05 -8.63 7.90
N VAL A 132 -9.11 -7.80 6.86
CA VAL A 132 -8.59 -8.12 5.53
C VAL A 132 -7.08 -8.29 5.57
N TRP A 133 -6.37 -7.41 6.27
CA TRP A 133 -4.92 -7.47 6.45
C TRP A 133 -4.51 -8.76 7.18
N ALA A 134 -5.15 -9.05 8.31
CA ALA A 134 -4.89 -10.25 9.09
C ALA A 134 -5.14 -11.55 8.28
N LEU A 135 -6.29 -11.63 7.61
CA LEU A 135 -6.64 -12.79 6.77
C LEU A 135 -5.70 -12.93 5.58
N TRP A 136 -5.25 -11.83 4.98
CA TRP A 136 -4.31 -11.87 3.87
C TRP A 136 -2.99 -12.53 4.27
N ILE A 137 -2.39 -12.10 5.39
CA ILE A 137 -1.13 -12.68 5.88
C ILE A 137 -1.30 -14.15 6.22
N GLU A 138 -2.40 -14.53 6.89
CA GLU A 138 -2.70 -15.93 7.16
C GLU A 138 -2.71 -16.75 5.86
N ARG A 139 -3.39 -16.27 4.82
CA ARG A 139 -3.52 -16.99 3.53
C ARG A 139 -2.20 -17.08 2.77
N MET A 140 -1.45 -15.99 2.71
CA MET A 140 -0.18 -15.97 2.00
C MET A 140 0.90 -16.81 2.71
N ASN A 141 0.84 -16.95 4.04
CA ASN A 141 1.67 -17.89 4.79
C ASN A 141 1.39 -19.36 4.44
N HIS A 142 0.17 -19.66 3.98
CA HIS A 142 -0.19 -20.98 3.45
C HIS A 142 0.01 -21.09 1.93
N LEU A 143 0.75 -20.18 1.31
CA LEU A 143 1.08 -20.16 -0.11
C LEU A 143 -0.15 -20.15 -1.04
N ALA A 144 -1.27 -19.60 -0.57
CA ALA A 144 -2.41 -19.34 -1.45
C ALA A 144 -2.01 -18.38 -2.56
N ASP A 145 -2.59 -18.54 -3.75
CA ASP A 145 -2.43 -17.54 -4.78
C ASP A 145 -3.09 -16.21 -4.35
N PRO A 146 -2.55 -15.05 -4.76
CA PRO A 146 -3.06 -13.73 -4.38
C PRO A 146 -4.56 -13.55 -4.63
N ILE A 147 -5.07 -14.04 -5.76
CA ILE A 147 -6.48 -13.90 -6.15
C ILE A 147 -7.39 -14.72 -5.23
N THR A 148 -7.00 -15.95 -4.91
CA THR A 148 -7.71 -16.79 -3.94
C THR A 148 -7.67 -16.18 -2.55
N ALA A 149 -6.50 -15.69 -2.11
CA ALA A 149 -6.38 -15.00 -0.82
C ALA A 149 -7.32 -13.79 -0.74
N ALA A 150 -7.33 -12.93 -1.76
CA ALA A 150 -8.20 -11.77 -1.83
C ALA A 150 -9.69 -12.14 -1.81
N ARG A 151 -10.12 -13.15 -2.58
CA ARG A 151 -11.51 -13.64 -2.57
C ARG A 151 -11.94 -14.08 -1.18
N HIS A 152 -11.09 -14.83 -0.49
CA HIS A 152 -11.36 -15.27 0.88
C HIS A 152 -11.49 -14.08 1.84
N CYS A 153 -10.58 -13.12 1.74
CA CYS A 153 -10.62 -11.91 2.57
C CYS A 153 -11.91 -11.13 2.35
N LEU A 154 -12.25 -10.82 1.09
CA LEU A 154 -13.45 -10.08 0.72
C LEU A 154 -14.73 -10.77 1.17
N LYS A 155 -14.84 -12.09 0.93
CA LYS A 155 -15.98 -12.89 1.39
C LYS A 155 -16.14 -12.85 2.91
N ALA A 156 -15.05 -12.92 3.66
CA ALA A 156 -15.07 -12.91 5.12
C ALA A 156 -15.55 -11.58 5.72
N VAL A 157 -15.31 -10.46 5.03
CA VAL A 157 -15.79 -9.13 5.45
C VAL A 157 -17.12 -8.73 4.79
N GLY A 158 -17.83 -9.69 4.19
CA GLY A 158 -19.17 -9.50 3.64
C GLY A 158 -19.21 -8.78 2.30
N GLN A 159 -18.08 -8.65 1.61
CA GLN A 159 -18.00 -8.16 0.24
C GLN A 159 -18.25 -9.32 -0.74
N ARG A 160 -19.12 -9.11 -1.74
CA ARG A 160 -19.56 -10.14 -2.70
C ARG A 160 -18.98 -9.93 -4.07
#